data_AF-A0A3D0YY76-F1
#
_entry.id   AF-A0A3D0YY76-F1
#
_cell.length_a   1.000
_cell.length_b   1.000
_cell.length_c   1.000
_cell.angle_alpha   90.00
_cell.angle_beta   90.00
_cell.angle_gamma   90.00
#
_symmetry.space_group_name_H-M   'P 1'
#
loop_
_entity.id
_entity.type
_entity.pdbx_description
1 polymer ?
#
loop_
_entity_poly.entity_id
_entity_poly.type
_entity_poly.pdbx_seq_one_letter_code
_entity_poly.pdbx_strand_id
1 'polypeptide(L)'
;HPAKIFMGDAGALFLGFTLAVLAIGGTVKQATAIALAVPIVALGLPIVDAALAITRRVANGRPFHQADRGHLHHRLLSLGLTQRQTVTVLYGVSAWLGLSAIVVAEAPGLPGLALLSLVIAALFYGAVKLGALEASTEGEQHRG
;
A
#
# COMPACT_ATOMS: atom_id res chain seq x y z
N HIS A 1 -20.41 -4.49 -7.32
CA HIS A 1 -20.45 -3.78 -8.61
C HIS A 1 -21.85 -3.94 -9.18
N PRO A 2 -22.59 -2.86 -9.43
CA PRO A 2 -22.15 -1.47 -9.61
C PRO A 2 -21.98 -0.68 -8.29
N ALA A 3 -21.17 0.39 -8.32
CA ALA A 3 -21.12 1.37 -7.24
C ALA A 3 -22.33 2.30 -7.36
N LYS A 4 -23.02 2.59 -6.25
CA LYS A 4 -24.22 3.45 -6.25
C LYS A 4 -23.89 4.91 -5.94
N ILE A 5 -22.79 5.14 -5.20
CA ILE A 5 -22.29 6.45 -4.78
C ILE A 5 -20.76 6.34 -4.81
N PHE A 6 -20.09 7.37 -5.35
CA PHE A 6 -18.64 7.49 -5.34
C PHE A 6 -18.20 8.33 -4.14
N MET A 7 -17.08 7.94 -3.53
CA MET A 7 -16.52 8.61 -2.35
C MET A 7 -16.10 10.06 -2.62
N GLY A 8 -15.62 10.33 -3.84
CA GLY A 8 -15.06 11.61 -4.25
C GLY A 8 -13.78 11.98 -3.49
N ASP A 9 -13.18 13.11 -3.86
CA ASP A 9 -11.94 13.59 -3.24
C ASP A 9 -12.16 14.03 -1.79
N ALA A 10 -13.31 14.65 -1.49
CA ALA A 10 -13.66 15.10 -0.15
C ALA A 10 -13.67 13.93 0.86
N GLY A 11 -14.28 12.80 0.49
CA GLY A 11 -14.31 11.62 1.36
C GLY A 11 -12.92 11.01 1.53
N ALA A 12 -12.16 10.86 0.44
CA ALA A 12 -10.83 10.26 0.48
C ALA A 12 -9.85 11.08 1.35
N LEU A 13 -9.84 12.41 1.19
CA LEU A 13 -9.02 13.32 1.99
C LEU A 13 -9.44 13.33 3.46
N PHE A 14 -10.75 13.31 3.74
CA PHE A 14 -11.25 13.22 5.11
C PHE A 14 -10.78 11.93 5.81
N LEU A 15 -10.94 10.76 5.17
CA LEU A 15 -10.46 9.51 5.77
C LEU A 15 -8.94 9.48 5.95
N GLY A 16 -8.18 9.98 4.97
CA GLY A 16 -6.73 10.10 5.08
C GLY A 16 -6.30 10.96 6.27
N PHE A 17 -6.94 12.13 6.44
CA PHE A 17 -6.70 13.01 7.58
C PHE A 17 -7.05 12.34 8.91
N THR A 18 -8.22 11.70 9.02
CA THR A 18 -8.62 10.98 10.24
C THR A 18 -7.62 9.89 10.60
N LEU A 19 -7.19 9.07 9.63
CA LEU A 19 -6.20 8.02 9.86
C LEU A 19 -4.85 8.59 10.33
N ALA A 20 -4.41 9.73 9.78
CA ALA A 20 -3.18 10.39 10.22
C ALA A 20 -3.26 10.89 11.68
N VAL A 21 -4.39 11.51 12.06
CA VAL A 21 -4.61 11.96 13.45
C VAL A 21 -4.65 10.77 14.41
N LEU A 22 -5.34 9.69 14.05
CA LEU A 22 -5.39 8.47 14.87
C LEU A 22 -4.03 7.79 15.01
N ALA A 23 -3.24 7.76 13.92
CA ALA A 23 -1.88 7.20 13.95
C ALA A 23 -0.97 7.96 14.92
N ILE A 24 -1.04 9.30 14.93
CA ILE A 24 -0.26 10.12 15.85
C ILE A 24 -0.77 9.91 17.29
N GLY A 25 -2.07 9.98 17.52
CA GLY A 25 -2.66 9.83 18.86
C GLY A 25 -2.48 8.44 19.48
N GLY A 26 -2.51 7.38 18.67
CA GLY A 26 -2.41 5.99 19.12
C GLY A 26 -1.00 5.55 19.55
N THR A 27 0.03 6.31 19.19
CA THR A 27 1.44 5.89 19.32
C THR A 27 2.24 6.70 20.35
N VAL A 28 1.60 7.68 21.00
CA VAL A 28 2.22 8.68 21.90
C VAL A 28 3.03 8.07 23.08
N LYS A 29 2.70 6.85 23.52
CA LYS A 29 3.35 6.20 24.69
C LYS A 29 4.38 5.13 24.33
N GLN A 30 4.60 4.86 23.04
CA GLN A 30 5.51 3.82 22.59
C GLN A 30 6.92 4.36 22.41
N ALA A 31 7.91 3.46 22.41
CA ALA A 31 9.25 3.81 21.95
C ALA A 31 9.18 4.39 20.53
N THR A 32 9.92 5.46 20.25
CA THR A 32 9.83 6.23 19.00
C THR A 32 9.87 5.36 17.73
N ALA A 33 10.71 4.33 17.73
CA ALA A 33 10.81 3.40 16.61
C ALA A 33 9.51 2.61 16.36
N ILE A 34 8.87 2.11 17.41
CA ILE A 34 7.60 1.37 17.32
C ILE A 34 6.47 2.33 16.96
N ALA A 35 6.47 3.52 17.56
CA ALA A 35 5.48 4.57 17.31
C ALA A 35 5.43 4.98 15.82
N LEU A 36 6.57 5.01 15.13
CA LEU A 36 6.62 5.27 13.69
C LEU A 36 6.32 4.02 12.86
N ALA A 37 6.78 2.85 13.29
CA ALA A 37 6.61 1.61 12.54
C ALA A 37 5.15 1.18 12.41
N VAL A 38 4.35 1.31 13.49
CA VAL A 38 2.96 0.82 13.53
C VAL A 38 2.07 1.47 12.46
N PRO A 39 2.01 2.81 12.33
CA PRO A 39 1.26 3.46 11.25
C PRO A 39 1.77 3.13 9.85
N ILE A 40 3.09 3.04 9.67
CA ILE A 40 3.71 2.72 8.38
C ILE A 40 3.31 1.32 7.93
N VAL A 41 3.34 0.34 8.85
CA VAL A 41 2.92 -1.03 8.55
C VAL A 41 1.41 -1.08 8.29
N ALA A 42 0.59 -0.48 9.14
CA ALA A 42 -0.87 -0.49 8.99
C ALA A 42 -1.33 0.17 7.68
N LEU A 43 -0.64 1.22 7.25
CA LEU A 43 -0.87 1.92 5.98
C LEU A 43 0.07 1.45 4.86
N GLY A 44 0.70 0.29 5.01
CA GLY A 44 1.71 -0.20 4.06
C GLY A 44 1.17 -0.34 2.64
N LEU A 45 -0.08 -0.79 2.48
CA LEU A 45 -0.71 -0.94 1.16
C LEU A 45 -0.87 0.42 0.43
N PRO A 46 -1.55 1.45 0.98
CA PRO A 46 -1.65 2.74 0.30
C PRO A 46 -0.30 3.46 0.13
N ILE A 47 0.64 3.30 1.08
CA ILE A 47 2.00 3.86 0.96
C ILE A 47 2.74 3.24 -0.22
N VAL A 48 2.74 1.91 -0.33
CA VAL A 48 3.41 1.21 -1.45
C VAL A 48 2.76 1.54 -2.79
N ASP A 49 1.43 1.59 -2.86
CA ASP A 49 0.71 1.97 -4.09
C ASP A 49 1.08 3.39 -4.55
N ALA A 50 1.09 4.36 -3.62
CA ALA A 50 1.51 5.73 -3.91
C ALA A 50 2.99 5.82 -4.31
N ALA A 51 3.87 5.11 -3.60
CA ALA A 51 5.30 5.06 -3.90
C ALA A 51 5.56 4.48 -5.30
N LEU A 52 4.94 3.35 -5.65
CA LEU A 52 5.05 2.75 -6.98
C LEU A 52 4.51 3.66 -8.09
N ALA A 53 3.45 4.43 -7.80
CA ALA A 53 2.95 5.42 -8.75
C ALA A 53 3.94 6.57 -8.96
N ILE A 54 4.52 7.11 -7.88
CA ILE A 54 5.52 8.17 -7.96
C ILE A 54 6.78 7.66 -8.69
N THR A 55 7.31 6.50 -8.33
CA THR A 55 8.51 5.92 -8.96
C THR A 55 8.33 5.71 -10.46
N ARG A 56 7.19 5.14 -10.90
CA ARG A 56 6.88 5.02 -12.35
C ARG A 56 6.85 6.37 -13.03
N ARG A 57 6.14 7.35 -12.47
CA ARG A 57 6.01 8.69 -13.08
C ARG A 57 7.37 9.31 -13.29
N VAL A 58 8.22 9.29 -12.26
CA VAL A 58 9.57 9.83 -12.31
C VAL A 58 10.44 9.07 -13.31
N ALA A 59 10.40 7.73 -13.33
CA ALA A 59 11.15 6.92 -14.29
C ALA A 59 10.75 7.20 -15.75
N ASN A 60 9.47 7.48 -16.00
CA ASN A 60 8.94 7.81 -17.32
C ASN A 60 9.01 9.32 -17.65
N GLY A 61 9.74 10.11 -16.87
CA GLY A 61 9.91 11.56 -17.09
C GLY A 61 8.64 12.39 -16.93
N ARG A 62 7.60 11.85 -16.29
CA ARG A 62 6.32 12.53 -16.06
C ARG A 62 6.32 13.27 -14.72
N PRO A 63 5.60 14.42 -14.61
CA PRO A 63 5.47 15.12 -13.35
C PRO A 63 4.83 14.25 -12.25
N PHE A 64 5.32 14.37 -11.02
CA PHE A 64 4.84 13.55 -9.89
C PHE A 64 3.33 13.72 -9.60
N HIS A 65 2.72 14.86 -9.97
CA HIS A 65 1.31 15.17 -9.72
C HIS A 65 0.36 14.78 -10.85
N GLN A 66 0.88 14.23 -11.96
CA GLN A 66 0.08 13.90 -13.13
C GLN A 66 -0.79 12.66 -12.86
N ALA A 67 -2.05 12.66 -13.32
CA ALA A 67 -2.97 11.55 -13.09
C ALA A 67 -2.47 10.23 -13.68
N ASP A 68 -2.66 9.13 -12.96
CA ASP A 68 -2.11 7.83 -13.28
C ASP A 68 -3.14 6.73 -13.07
N ARG A 69 -3.11 5.72 -13.93
CA ARG A 69 -4.06 4.60 -13.91
C ARG A 69 -3.36 3.28 -13.57
N GLY A 70 -2.08 3.30 -13.20
CA GLY A 70 -1.27 2.11 -12.85
C GLY A 70 -1.34 1.68 -11.38
N HIS A 71 -2.39 2.08 -10.64
CA HIS A 71 -2.57 1.68 -9.23
C HIS A 71 -2.73 0.16 -9.08
N LEU A 72 -2.42 -0.37 -7.90
CA LEU A 72 -2.40 -1.81 -7.62
C LEU A 72 -3.68 -2.55 -8.04
N HIS A 73 -4.84 -1.92 -7.86
CA HIS A 73 -6.11 -2.52 -8.26
C HIS A 73 -6.21 -2.71 -9.79
N HIS A 74 -5.74 -1.75 -10.57
CA HIS A 74 -5.69 -1.88 -12.03
C HIS A 74 -4.69 -2.95 -12.48
N ARG A 75 -3.57 -3.11 -11.76
CA ARG A 75 -2.59 -4.18 -12.02
C ARG A 75 -3.16 -5.57 -11.75
N LEU A 76 -3.87 -5.72 -10.64
CA LEU A 76 -4.53 -6.99 -10.32
C LEU A 76 -5.59 -7.33 -11.38
N LEU A 77 -6.35 -6.33 -11.85
CA LEU A 77 -7.28 -6.51 -12.96
C LEU A 77 -6.57 -6.90 -14.27
N SER A 78 -5.42 -6.31 -14.60
CA SER A 78 -4.67 -6.66 -15.81
C SER A 78 -4.05 -8.06 -15.76
N LEU A 79 -3.84 -8.62 -14.56
CA LEU A 79 -3.45 -10.02 -14.35
C LEU A 79 -4.62 -11.02 -14.52
N GLY A 80 -5.82 -10.55 -14.88
CA GLY A 80 -6.98 -11.40 -15.14
C GLY A 80 -7.89 -11.63 -13.92
N LEU A 81 -7.66 -10.97 -12.79
CA LEU A 81 -8.58 -11.01 -11.65
C LEU A 81 -9.84 -10.22 -11.96
N THR A 82 -10.98 -10.72 -11.49
CA THR A 82 -12.22 -9.95 -11.50
C THR A 82 -12.18 -8.82 -10.46
N GLN A 83 -12.97 -7.78 -10.66
CA GLN A 83 -13.02 -6.64 -9.73
C GLN A 83 -13.32 -7.04 -8.28
N ARG A 84 -14.19 -8.04 -8.08
CA ARG A 84 -14.49 -8.58 -6.74
C ARG A 84 -13.26 -9.25 -6.13
N GLN A 85 -12.59 -10.11 -6.89
CA GLN A 85 -11.38 -10.80 -6.42
C GLN A 85 -10.27 -9.80 -6.08
N THR A 86 -10.04 -8.80 -6.93
CA THR A 86 -9.07 -7.72 -6.68
C THR A 86 -9.34 -7.03 -5.35
N VAL A 87 -10.58 -6.62 -5.09
CA VAL A 87 -10.96 -5.95 -3.84
C VAL A 87 -10.79 -6.89 -2.64
N THR A 88 -11.18 -8.16 -2.75
CA THR A 88 -10.99 -9.16 -1.68
C THR A 88 -9.52 -9.36 -1.35
N VAL A 89 -8.63 -9.43 -2.35
CA VAL A 89 -7.18 -9.52 -2.14
C VAL A 89 -6.66 -8.27 -1.42
N LEU A 90 -7.05 -7.08 -1.86
CA LEU A 90 -6.64 -5.83 -1.22
C LEU A 90 -7.12 -5.74 0.23
N TYR A 91 -8.35 -6.20 0.53
CA TYR A 91 -8.84 -6.29 1.91
C TYR A 91 -8.05 -7.32 2.74
N GLY A 92 -7.72 -8.48 2.17
CA GLY A 92 -6.91 -9.49 2.85
C GLY A 92 -5.51 -8.96 3.21
N VAL A 93 -4.85 -8.28 2.27
CA VAL A 93 -3.54 -7.67 2.50
C VAL A 93 -3.62 -6.55 3.56
N SER A 94 -4.60 -5.66 3.46
CA SER A 94 -4.82 -4.60 4.46
C SER A 94 -5.09 -5.16 5.85
N ALA A 95 -5.90 -6.22 5.96
CA ALA A 95 -6.19 -6.87 7.23
C ALA A 95 -4.94 -7.53 7.82
N TRP A 96 -4.14 -8.22 6.99
CA TRP A 96 -2.89 -8.82 7.42
C TRP A 96 -1.87 -7.78 7.91
N LEU A 97 -1.73 -6.65 7.20
CA LEU A 97 -0.87 -5.54 7.62
C LEU A 97 -1.36 -4.90 8.93
N GLY A 98 -2.67 -4.66 9.05
CA GLY A 98 -3.26 -4.12 10.28
C GLY A 98 -3.06 -5.03 11.50
N LEU A 99 -3.29 -6.34 11.33
CA LEU A 99 -3.03 -7.33 12.38
C LEU A 99 -1.55 -7.39 12.75
N SER A 100 -0.66 -7.37 11.76
CA SER A 100 0.79 -7.34 11.99
C SER A 100 1.20 -6.09 12.77
N ALA A 101 0.62 -4.92 12.47
CA ALA A 101 0.86 -3.68 13.19
C ALA A 101 0.44 -3.78 14.66
N ILE A 102 -0.70 -4.40 14.96
CA ILE A 102 -1.16 -4.66 16.34
C ILE A 102 -0.17 -5.58 17.06
N VAL A 103 0.25 -6.69 16.43
CA VAL A 103 1.21 -7.61 17.05
C VAL A 103 2.55 -6.92 17.32
N VAL A 104 3.04 -6.09 16.39
CA VAL A 104 4.27 -5.30 16.59
C VAL A 104 4.12 -4.29 17.73
N ALA A 105 2.93 -3.70 17.91
CA ALA A 105 2.65 -2.78 19.00
C ALA A 105 2.66 -3.47 20.39
N GLU A 106 2.16 -4.70 20.46
CA GLU A 106 1.96 -5.45 21.71
C GLU A 106 3.11 -6.41 22.07
N ALA A 107 4.00 -6.75 21.13
CA ALA A 107 5.10 -7.69 21.33
C ALA A 107 6.46 -6.97 21.37
N PRO A 108 6.87 -6.39 22.52
CA PRO A 108 8.17 -5.73 22.64
C PRO A 108 9.34 -6.72 22.52
N GLY A 109 10.45 -6.25 21.96
CA GLY A 109 11.71 -6.99 21.86
C GLY A 109 11.92 -7.74 20.54
N LEU A 110 12.70 -8.83 20.59
CA LEU A 110 13.08 -9.63 19.43
C LEU A 110 11.91 -10.13 18.56
N PRO A 111 10.80 -10.67 19.09
CA PRO A 111 9.73 -11.19 18.24
C PRO A 111 9.02 -10.09 17.44
N GLY A 112 8.76 -8.93 18.05
CA GLY A 112 8.20 -7.77 17.34
C GLY A 112 9.13 -7.24 16.26
N LEU A 113 10.42 -7.15 16.53
CA LEU A 113 11.43 -6.73 15.54
C LEU A 113 11.57 -7.74 14.39
N ALA A 114 11.52 -9.03 14.68
CA ALA A 114 11.58 -10.09 13.67
C ALA A 114 10.35 -10.05 12.75
N LEU A 115 9.15 -9.90 13.32
CA LEU A 115 7.91 -9.73 12.55
C LEU A 115 7.95 -8.45 11.71
N LEU A 116 8.37 -7.32 12.31
CA LEU A 116 8.50 -6.06 11.58
C LEU A 116 9.45 -6.20 10.38
N SER A 117 10.61 -6.82 10.57
CA SER A 117 11.57 -7.07 9.51
C SER A 117 10.99 -7.96 8.40
N LEU A 118 10.26 -9.02 8.77
CA LEU A 118 9.57 -9.89 7.83
C LEU A 118 8.51 -9.14 7.02
N VAL A 119 7.71 -8.29 7.66
CA VAL A 119 6.67 -7.49 6.99
C VAL A 119 7.29 -6.48 6.04
N ILE A 120 8.35 -5.79 6.44
CA ILE A 120 9.09 -4.86 5.56
C ILE A 120 9.66 -5.61 4.36
N ALA A 121 10.27 -6.78 4.57
CA ALA A 121 10.80 -7.61 3.50
C ALA A 121 9.70 -8.08 2.54
N ALA A 122 8.53 -8.47 3.05
CA ALA A 122 7.38 -8.87 2.24
C ALA A 122 6.82 -7.71 1.41
N LEU A 123 6.69 -6.51 2.00
CA LEU A 123 6.28 -5.30 1.30
C LEU A 123 7.28 -4.92 0.21
N PHE A 124 8.58 -4.98 0.51
CA PHE A 124 9.64 -4.69 -0.45
C PHE A 124 9.64 -5.69 -1.60
N TYR A 125 9.58 -6.99 -1.31
CA TYR A 125 9.47 -8.04 -2.34
C TYR A 125 8.22 -7.85 -3.21
N GLY A 126 7.08 -7.56 -2.60
CA GLY A 126 5.84 -7.24 -3.31
C GLY A 126 6.01 -6.04 -4.24
N ALA A 127 6.58 -4.94 -3.75
CA ALA A 127 6.83 -3.73 -4.53
C ALA A 127 7.75 -3.99 -5.73
N VAL A 128 8.88 -4.70 -5.53
CA VAL A 128 9.82 -5.05 -6.59
C VAL A 128 9.16 -5.95 -7.64
N LYS A 129 8.44 -7.00 -7.20
CA LYS A 129 7.77 -7.92 -8.11
C LYS A 129 6.69 -7.21 -8.93
N LEU A 130 5.92 -6.32 -8.30
CA LEU A 130 4.90 -5.53 -8.98
C LEU A 130 5.49 -4.54 -9.98
N GLY A 131 6.64 -3.93 -9.67
CA GLY A 131 7.39 -3.09 -10.61
C GLY A 131 8.02 -3.87 -11.77
N ALA A 132 8.51 -5.10 -11.53
CA ALA A 132 9.06 -5.95 -12.58
C ALA A 132 8.00 -6.42 -13.59
N LEU A 133 6.77 -6.68 -13.13
CA LEU A 133 5.63 -7.02 -14.00
C LEU A 133 5.25 -5.86 -14.93
N GLU A 134 5.44 -4.62 -14.48
CA GLU A 134 5.19 -3.41 -15.26
C GLU A 134 6.19 -3.28 -16.42
N ALA A 135 7.49 -3.42 -16.13
CA ALA A 135 8.54 -3.38 -17.15
C ALA A 135 8.38 -4.49 -18.22
N SER A 136 7.87 -5.65 -17.83
CA SER A 136 7.61 -6.76 -18.76
C SER A 136 6.43 -6.46 -19.69
N THR A 137 5.37 -5.83 -19.17
CA THR A 137 4.16 -5.51 -19.95
C THR A 137 4.41 -4.38 -20.95
N GLU A 138 5.20 -3.35 -20.59
CA GLU A 138 5.58 -2.26 -21.50
C GLU A 138 6.49 -2.73 -22.64
N GLY A 139 7.39 -3.69 -22.36
CA GLY A 139 8.28 -4.27 -23.38
C GLY A 139 7.56 -5.13 -24.43
N GLU A 140 6.41 -5.71 -24.08
CA GLU A 140 5.60 -6.53 -24.99
C GLU A 140 4.73 -5.66 -25.92
N GLN A 141 4.22 -4.52 -25.43
CA GLN A 141 3.46 -3.56 -26.24
C GLN A 141 4.29 -2.80 -27.29
N HIS A 142 5.60 -2.65 -27.09
CA HIS A 142 6.49 -2.01 -28.07
C HIS A 142 7.03 -2.96 -29.15
N ARG A 143 6.69 -4.25 -29.09
CA ARG A 143 7.15 -5.30 -30.03
C ARG A 143 6.08 -5.81 -31.00
N GLY A 144 4.83 -5.35 -30.89
CA GLY A 144 3.74 -5.62 -31.84
C GLY A 144 3.49 -4.45 -32.76
#